data_AF-A0A1H5K6X9-F1
#
_entry.id   AF-A0A1H5K6X9-F1
#
_cell.length_a   1.000
_cell.length_b   1.000
_cell.length_c   1.000
_cell.angle_alpha   90.00
_cell.angle_beta   90.00
_cell.angle_gamma   90.00
#
_symmetry.space_group_name_H-M   'P 1'
#
loop_
_entity.id
_entity.type
_entity.pdbx_description
1 polymer ?
#
loop_
_entity_poly.entity_id
_entity_poly.type
_entity_poly.pdbx_seq_one_letter_code
_entity_poly.pdbx_strand_id
1 'polypeptide(L)' 'MDHDTTEPVTGTYPDEPRLAVLTTAEAHKTIELLQLLEQLDPAGRGPAAGQLAADLARRLPTP' A
#
# COMPACT_ATOMS: atom_id res chain seq x y z
N MET A 1 -12.77 -33.92 -1.72
CA MET A 1 -12.88 -33.25 -3.02
C MET A 1 -12.13 -31.94 -2.85
N ASP A 2 -10.80 -32.06 -2.95
CA ASP A 2 -9.85 -31.00 -2.71
C ASP A 2 -9.87 -30.06 -3.92
N HIS A 3 -10.36 -28.83 -3.72
CA HIS A 3 -10.25 -27.78 -4.72
C HIS A 3 -8.80 -27.31 -4.75
N ASP A 4 -7.98 -28.01 -5.54
CA ASP A 4 -6.63 -27.62 -5.89
C ASP A 4 -6.69 -26.24 -6.55
N THR A 5 -6.36 -25.21 -5.79
CA THR A 5 -6.45 -23.79 -6.17
C THR A 5 -5.10 -23.27 -6.68
N THR A 6 -4.26 -24.16 -7.21
CA THR A 6 -2.93 -23.84 -7.75
C THR A 6 -2.91 -23.57 -9.25
N GLU A 7 -4.06 -23.44 -9.92
CA GLU A 7 -4.06 -22.93 -11.29
C GLU A 7 -3.74 -21.42 -11.26
N PRO A 8 -2.64 -20.97 -11.88
CA PRO A 8 -2.36 -19.55 -11.99
C PRO A 8 -3.51 -18.92 -12.77
N VAL A 9 -4.10 -17.85 -12.21
CA VAL A 9 -5.12 -17.05 -12.88
C VAL A 9 -4.52 -16.50 -14.17
N THR A 10 -4.77 -17.19 -15.28
CA THR A 10 -4.36 -16.84 -16.64
C THR A 10 -5.37 -15.85 -17.21
N GLY A 11 -5.54 -14.73 -16.52
CA GLY A 11 -6.25 -13.59 -17.05
C GLY A 11 -5.34 -12.82 -17.99
N THR A 12 -5.78 -12.56 -19.22
CA THR A 12 -5.20 -11.51 -20.07
C THR A 12 -5.43 -10.17 -19.37
N TYR A 13 -4.48 -9.77 -18.53
CA TYR A 13 -4.45 -8.42 -18.00
C TYR A 13 -4.23 -7.46 -19.17
N PRO A 14 -5.04 -6.40 -19.29
CA PRO A 14 -4.80 -5.40 -20.33
C PRO A 14 -3.41 -4.79 -20.15
N ASP A 15 -2.70 -4.58 -21.26
CA ASP A 15 -1.39 -3.91 -21.32
C ASP A 15 -1.48 -2.40 -21.02
N GLU A 16 -2.70 -1.90 -20.84
CA GLU A 16 -2.96 -0.52 -20.44
C GLU A 16 -2.29 -0.23 -19.07
N PRO A 17 -1.67 0.95 -18.90
CA PRO A 17 -1.13 1.35 -17.62
C PRO A 17 -2.21 1.26 -16.55
N ARG A 18 -2.01 0.37 -15.58
CA ARG A 18 -2.93 0.27 -14.45
C ARG A 18 -2.93 1.61 -13.73
N LEU A 19 -4.11 2.21 -13.61
CA LEU A 19 -4.27 3.42 -12.80
C LEU A 19 -3.75 3.12 -11.39
N ALA A 20 -2.97 4.05 -10.84
CA ALA A 20 -2.57 3.95 -9.45
C ALA A 20 -3.84 3.89 -8.59
N VAL A 21 -3.90 2.92 -7.68
CA VAL A 21 -5.04 2.73 -6.77
C VAL A 21 -5.28 3.98 -5.91
N LEU A 22 -4.23 4.78 -5.72
CA LEU A 22 -4.27 6.07 -5.04
C LEU A 22 -3.74 7.15 -5.98
N THR A 23 -4.42 8.28 -6.03
CA THR A 23 -3.86 9.54 -6.53
C THR A 23 -2.68 9.97 -5.67
N THR A 24 -1.81 10.83 -6.19
CA THR A 24 -0.67 11.39 -5.44
C THR A 24 -1.14 12.09 -4.14
N ALA A 25 -2.27 12.80 -4.20
CA ALA A 25 -2.85 13.47 -3.03
C ALA A 25 -3.32 12.46 -1.97
N GLU A 26 -4.00 11.38 -2.38
CA GLU A 26 -4.44 10.33 -1.47
C GLU A 26 -3.26 9.57 -0.87
N ALA A 27 -2.19 9.36 -1.62
CA ALA A 27 -1.00 8.70 -1.12
C ALA A 27 -0.27 9.56 -0.06
N HIS A 28 -0.14 10.87 -0.30
CA HIS A 28 0.36 11.79 0.73
C HIS A 28 -0.53 11.79 1.97
N LYS A 29 -1.86 11.83 1.79
CA LYS A 29 -2.78 11.81 2.93
C LYS A 29 -2.68 10.51 3.75
N THR A 30 -2.47 9.39 3.06
CA THR A 30 -2.28 8.09 3.69
C THR A 30 -1.00 8.06 4.53
N ILE A 31 0.09 8.64 4.03
CA ILE A 31 1.35 8.76 4.78
C ILE A 31 1.14 9.56 6.07
N GLU A 32 0.46 10.70 6.01
CA GLU A 32 0.15 11.52 7.21
C GLU A 32 -0.62 10.72 8.27
N LEU A 33 -1.64 9.96 7.83
CA LEU A 33 -2.47 9.17 8.74
C LEU A 33 -1.69 8.02 9.39
N LEU A 34 -0.79 7.38 8.65
CA LEU A 34 0.07 6.32 9.17
C LEU A 34 1.08 6.86 10.19
N GLN A 35 1.67 8.03 9.93
CA GLN A 35 2.55 8.72 10.89
C GLN A 35 1.81 9.15 12.16
N LEU A 36 0.55 9.57 12.03
CA LEU A 36 -0.29 9.86 13.20
C LEU A 36 -0.56 8.58 14.01
N LEU A 37 -0.86 7.47 13.34
CA LEU A 37 -1.06 6.18 14.01
C LEU A 37 0.21 5.70 14.74
N GLU A 38 1.39 5.94 14.16
CA GLU A 38 2.67 5.68 14.81
C GLU A 38 2.81 6.38 16.16
N GLN A 39 2.39 7.64 16.23
CA GLN A 39 2.45 8.44 17.46
C GLN A 39 1.40 8.04 18.49
N LEU A 40 0.20 7.63 18.04
CA LEU A 40 -0.93 7.30 18.90
C LEU A 40 -0.83 5.89 19.49
N ASP A 41 -0.15 4.96 18.83
CA ASP A 41 -0.01 3.56 19.27
C ASP A 41 1.45 3.08 19.25
N PRO A 42 2.36 3.71 20.01
CA PRO A 42 3.79 3.44 19.94
C PRO A 42 4.19 2.04 20.43
N ALA A 43 3.35 1.40 21.26
CA ALA A 43 3.58 0.05 21.77
C ALA A 43 2.83 -1.04 20.98
N GLY A 44 1.92 -0.66 20.09
CA GLY A 44 1.12 -1.58 19.28
C GLY A 44 1.52 -1.55 17.81
N ARG A 45 0.59 -1.16 16.95
CA ARG A 45 0.77 -1.18 15.48
C ARG A 45 1.51 0.04 14.96
N GLY A 46 1.81 1.02 15.81
CA GLY A 46 2.46 2.26 15.43
C GLY A 46 3.76 2.08 14.65
N PRO A 47 4.72 1.24 15.11
CA PRO A 47 5.96 1.00 14.37
C PRO A 47 5.74 0.42 12.96
N ALA A 48 4.75 -0.48 12.80
CA ALA A 48 4.41 -1.03 11.50
C ALA A 48 3.76 0.03 10.58
N ALA A 49 2.96 0.94 11.14
CA ALA A 49 2.41 2.07 10.41
C ALA A 49 3.51 3.03 9.94
N GLY A 50 4.49 3.34 10.80
CA GLY A 50 5.66 4.15 10.44
C GLY A 50 6.49 3.53 9.31
N GLN A 51 6.75 2.22 9.39
CA GLN A 51 7.44 1.48 8.31
C GLN A 51 6.67 1.55 6.98
N LEU A 52 5.35 1.33 7.01
CA LEU A 52 4.51 1.43 5.82
C LEU A 52 4.50 2.86 5.24
N ALA A 53 4.47 3.89 6.10
CA ALA A 53 4.54 5.28 5.68
C ALA A 53 5.87 5.58 4.96
N ALA A 54 7.00 5.11 5.51
CA ALA A 54 8.32 5.27 4.91
C ALA A 54 8.42 4.53 3.56
N ASP A 55 7.86 3.33 3.47
CA ASP A 55 7.83 2.54 2.24
C ASP A 55 7.01 3.23 1.13
N LEU A 56 5.87 3.81 1.49
CA LEU A 56 5.05 4.59 0.57
C LEU A 56 5.76 5.87 0.12
N ALA A 57 6.36 6.62 1.06
CA ALA A 57 7.07 7.86 0.76
C ALA A 57 8.21 7.65 -0.25
N ARG A 58 8.95 6.53 -0.15
CA ARG A 58 10.02 6.18 -1.09
C ARG A 58 9.56 5.86 -2.51
N ARG A 59 8.29 5.46 -2.67
CA ARG A 59 7.71 5.08 -3.96
C ARG A 59 6.98 6.24 -4.63
N LEU A 60 6.68 7.30 -3.90
CA LEU A 60 6.05 8.47 -4.47
C LEU A 60 7.08 9.28 -5.27
N PRO A 61 6.69 9.77 -6.45
CA PRO A 61 7.53 10.70 -7.19
C PRO A 61 7.75 11.93 -6.31
N THR A 62 9.01 12.31 -6.14
CA THR A 62 9.33 13.60 -5.52
C THR A 62 8.72 14.72 -6.38
N PRO A 63 8.16 15.77 -5.75
CA PRO A 63 7.60 16.91 -6.48
C PRO A 63 8.63 17.58 -7.40
#